data_AF-A0A1G9XH77-F1
#
_entry.id   AF-A0A1G9XH77-F1
#
_cell.length_a   1.000
_cell.length_b   1.000
_cell.length_c   1.000
_cell.angle_alpha   90.00
_cell.angle_beta   90.00
_cell.angle_gamma   90.00
#
_symmetry.space_group_name_H-M   'P 1'
#
loop_
_entity.id
_entity.type
_entity.pdbx_description
1 polymer ?
#
loop_
_entity_poly.entity_id
_entity_poly.type
_entity_poly.pdbx_seq_one_letter_code
_entity_poly.pdbx_strand_id
1 'polypeptide(L)'
;MTSRDPAFRCAGASALRDDPLAGTASTVRAFLLVEHTGSWGSSALRDARLPDGLGPALVRLAAAAKVRPLLVRRPDRRRHQDGLRVFAAWAHPARPWLESTVLADPHTLLDLDLAALGAGRSPGLTPYDGTLLCVCTHGRHDACCAERGRPVAAALARAYPEETWEVSHIGGDRFAGNALVLPDGLYYGRLDAVSALGVARGHAAGELDLDHLRGRSGFAMPVQAAELALRRQLAETRNDAVRLVSRAVDGDVTVVVFAVAAAEWEVTVHTTLGDDLVQLTCQAIRDNPVPHHEVTGIRRR
;
A
#
# COMPACT_ATOMS: atom_id res chain seq x y z
N MET A 1 -8.87 21.79 -23.07
CA MET A 1 -8.62 21.35 -21.68
C MET A 1 -8.20 22.57 -20.90
N THR A 2 -9.02 23.02 -19.94
CA THR A 2 -8.61 24.04 -18.98
C THR A 2 -7.39 23.52 -18.21
N SER A 3 -6.35 24.33 -18.06
CA SER A 3 -5.20 23.96 -17.25
C SER A 3 -5.68 23.69 -15.83
N ARG A 4 -5.34 22.53 -15.26
CA ARG A 4 -5.66 22.22 -13.86
C ARG A 4 -4.98 23.23 -12.94
N ASP A 5 -5.65 23.60 -11.85
CA ASP A 5 -5.09 24.50 -10.86
C ASP A 5 -3.89 23.85 -10.14
N PRO A 6 -2.66 24.39 -10.27
CA PRO A 6 -1.48 23.86 -9.59
C PRO A 6 -1.56 23.97 -8.05
N ALA A 7 -2.45 24.82 -7.52
CA ALA A 7 -2.72 24.94 -6.10
C ALA A 7 -3.68 23.85 -5.58
N PHE A 8 -4.36 23.10 -6.45
CA PHE A 8 -5.25 22.02 -6.03
C PHE A 8 -4.51 20.99 -5.17
N ARG A 9 -5.17 20.54 -4.11
CA ARG A 9 -4.65 19.52 -3.18
C ARG A 9 -5.68 18.41 -3.00
N CYS A 10 -5.40 17.26 -3.61
CA CYS A 10 -6.31 16.12 -3.65
C CYS A 10 -6.65 15.59 -2.25
N ALA A 11 -5.70 15.62 -1.31
CA ALA A 11 -5.93 15.16 0.06
C ALA A 11 -6.92 16.05 0.83
N GLY A 12 -6.81 17.37 0.68
CA GLY A 12 -7.78 18.31 1.26
C GLY A 12 -9.15 18.16 0.62
N ALA A 13 -9.21 18.06 -0.70
CA ALA A 13 -10.45 17.87 -1.43
C ALA A 13 -11.15 16.54 -1.08
N SER A 14 -10.39 15.46 -0.89
CA SER A 14 -10.89 14.16 -0.46
C SER A 14 -11.47 14.18 0.95
N ALA A 15 -10.84 14.92 1.87
CA ALA A 15 -11.37 15.11 3.21
C ALA A 15 -12.68 15.93 3.21
N LEU A 16 -12.75 16.99 2.40
CA LEU A 16 -13.97 17.81 2.27
C LEU A 16 -15.17 17.05 1.70
N ARG A 17 -14.93 16.07 0.82
CA ARG A 17 -15.97 15.19 0.27
C ARG A 17 -16.30 13.97 1.13
N ASP A 18 -15.57 13.79 2.23
CA ASP A 18 -15.61 12.58 3.04
C ASP A 18 -15.45 11.28 2.22
N ASP A 19 -14.48 11.28 1.30
CA ASP A 19 -14.25 10.10 0.46
C ASP A 19 -13.95 8.87 1.36
N PRO A 20 -14.57 7.69 1.13
CA PRO A 20 -14.38 6.53 1.99
C PRO A 20 -12.97 5.95 1.87
N LEU A 21 -12.33 5.64 3.00
CA LEU A 21 -11.02 4.97 3.04
C LEU A 21 -11.11 3.47 2.77
N ALA A 22 -12.13 2.81 3.33
CA ALA A 22 -12.27 1.37 3.27
C ALA A 22 -12.44 0.90 1.82
N GLY A 23 -11.72 -0.17 1.45
CA GLY A 23 -11.77 -0.68 0.09
C GLY A 23 -10.94 0.10 -0.91
N THR A 24 -9.92 0.84 -0.48
CA THR A 24 -9.11 1.65 -1.40
C THR A 24 -7.66 1.24 -1.48
N ALA A 25 -7.25 0.18 -0.78
CA ALA A 25 -5.87 -0.33 -0.86
C ALA A 25 -5.58 -0.89 -2.26
N SER A 26 -4.34 -0.74 -2.71
CA SER A 26 -3.91 -1.32 -3.99
C SER A 26 -4.01 -2.84 -3.95
N THR A 27 -4.49 -3.46 -5.01
CA THR A 27 -4.71 -4.91 -5.11
C THR A 27 -3.46 -5.64 -5.63
N VAL A 28 -2.44 -5.73 -4.78
CA VAL A 28 -1.12 -6.28 -5.11
C VAL A 28 -0.63 -7.22 -4.01
N ARG A 29 0.00 -8.33 -4.39
CA ARG A 29 0.57 -9.31 -3.44
C ARG A 29 2.08 -9.37 -3.46
N ALA A 30 2.72 -9.20 -4.62
CA ALA A 30 4.17 -9.27 -4.74
C ALA A 30 4.77 -7.87 -4.85
N PHE A 31 5.73 -7.55 -3.98
CA PHE A 31 6.43 -6.27 -3.97
C PHE A 31 7.93 -6.49 -4.07
N LEU A 32 8.60 -5.67 -4.87
CA LEU A 32 10.05 -5.54 -4.90
C LEU A 32 10.42 -4.11 -4.53
N LEU A 33 11.08 -3.91 -3.39
CA LEU A 33 11.47 -2.60 -2.90
C LEU A 33 12.98 -2.46 -3.14
N VAL A 34 13.37 -1.41 -3.86
CA VAL A 34 14.75 -1.16 -4.28
C VAL A 34 15.21 0.15 -3.67
N GLU A 35 16.28 0.10 -2.88
CA GLU A 35 16.82 1.32 -2.28
C GLU A 35 17.40 2.25 -3.35
N HIS A 36 16.90 3.48 -3.38
CA HIS A 36 17.40 4.56 -4.21
C HIS A 36 17.22 5.91 -3.50
N THR A 37 18.31 6.43 -2.94
CA THR A 37 18.32 7.70 -2.18
C THR A 37 18.29 8.96 -3.06
N GLY A 38 18.38 8.80 -4.38
CA GLY A 38 18.29 9.90 -5.34
C GLY A 38 16.89 10.50 -5.45
N SER A 39 16.77 11.50 -6.32
CA SER A 39 15.48 12.10 -6.67
C SER A 39 14.62 11.11 -7.46
N TRP A 40 13.33 11.05 -7.14
CA TRP A 40 12.32 10.33 -7.93
C TRP A 40 11.58 11.33 -8.81
N GLY A 41 11.59 11.14 -10.14
CA GLY A 41 10.75 11.90 -11.08
C GLY A 41 9.30 11.41 -11.06
N SER A 42 8.42 11.93 -11.93
CA SER A 42 6.98 11.61 -11.91
C SER A 42 6.70 10.10 -12.03
N SER A 43 7.53 9.36 -12.76
CA SER A 43 7.58 7.90 -12.80
C SER A 43 8.86 7.40 -12.12
N ALA A 44 8.77 7.13 -10.81
CA ALA A 44 9.91 6.84 -9.93
C ALA A 44 11.00 5.95 -10.56
N LEU A 45 10.66 4.73 -11.00
CA LEU A 45 11.63 3.79 -11.55
C LEU A 45 12.18 4.17 -12.93
N ARG A 46 11.41 4.89 -13.75
CA ARG A 46 11.86 5.31 -15.09
C ARG A 46 12.73 6.56 -15.03
N ASP A 47 12.44 7.44 -14.08
CA ASP A 47 13.04 8.78 -13.99
C ASP A 47 14.15 8.83 -12.93
N ALA A 48 14.23 7.84 -12.04
CA ALA A 48 15.36 7.70 -11.15
C ALA A 48 16.64 7.49 -11.97
N ARG A 49 17.74 8.06 -11.48
CA ARG A 49 19.07 7.90 -12.09
C ARG A 49 19.64 6.52 -11.74
N LEU A 50 18.96 5.47 -12.16
CA LEU A 50 19.45 4.10 -12.14
C LEU A 50 20.39 3.89 -13.34
N PRO A 51 21.44 3.05 -13.21
CA PRO A 51 22.37 2.78 -14.31
C PRO A 51 21.68 2.25 -15.58
N ASP A 52 22.21 2.61 -16.74
CA ASP A 52 22.01 1.98 -18.06
C ASP A 52 20.65 1.33 -18.34
N GLY A 53 19.56 2.11 -18.29
CA GLY A 53 18.22 1.61 -18.66
C GLY A 53 17.64 0.54 -17.72
N LEU A 54 18.28 0.32 -16.56
CA LEU A 54 17.86 -0.63 -15.53
C LEU A 54 16.42 -0.40 -15.08
N GLY A 55 16.05 0.85 -14.85
CA GLY A 55 14.70 1.24 -14.44
C GLY A 55 13.60 0.74 -15.40
N PRO A 56 13.64 1.15 -16.69
CA PRO A 56 12.72 0.63 -17.71
C PRO A 56 12.72 -0.90 -17.86
N ALA A 57 13.88 -1.55 -17.79
CA ALA A 57 13.98 -3.01 -17.87
C ALA A 57 13.29 -3.69 -16.68
N LEU A 58 13.56 -3.22 -15.46
CA LEU A 58 12.95 -3.74 -14.23
C LEU A 58 11.44 -3.56 -14.23
N VAL A 59 10.93 -2.40 -14.66
CA VAL A 59 9.48 -2.16 -14.79
C VAL A 59 8.84 -3.18 -15.72
N ARG A 60 9.48 -3.50 -16.85
CA ARG A 60 8.96 -4.47 -17.82
C ARG A 60 8.95 -5.89 -17.27
N LEU A 61 10.03 -6.33 -16.62
CA LEU A 61 10.12 -7.66 -16.00
C LEU A 61 9.12 -7.81 -14.85
N ALA A 62 9.04 -6.82 -13.96
CA ALA A 62 8.12 -6.84 -12.84
C ALA A 62 6.65 -6.86 -13.30
N ALA A 63 6.30 -6.11 -14.35
CA ALA A 63 4.96 -6.13 -14.92
C ALA A 63 4.60 -7.53 -15.47
N ALA A 64 5.50 -8.17 -16.22
CA ALA A 64 5.30 -9.53 -16.73
C ALA A 64 5.09 -10.56 -15.61
N ALA A 65 5.77 -10.36 -14.48
CA ALA A 65 5.65 -11.20 -13.29
C ALA A 65 4.54 -10.78 -12.31
N LYS A 66 3.78 -9.72 -12.59
CA LYS A 66 2.79 -9.14 -11.66
C LYS A 66 3.37 -8.75 -10.30
N VAL A 67 4.64 -8.35 -10.28
CA VAL A 67 5.34 -7.78 -9.14
C VAL A 67 5.22 -6.26 -9.19
N ARG A 68 4.98 -5.61 -8.05
CA ARG A 68 5.02 -4.16 -7.94
C ARG A 68 6.42 -3.71 -7.51
N PRO A 69 7.20 -3.11 -8.43
CA PRO A 69 8.48 -2.55 -8.06
C PRO A 69 8.29 -1.15 -7.47
N LEU A 70 9.01 -0.84 -6.39
CA LEU A 70 8.96 0.41 -5.66
C LEU A 70 10.38 0.87 -5.35
N LEU A 71 10.62 2.19 -5.41
CA LEU A 71 11.83 2.76 -4.83
C LEU A 71 11.61 3.08 -3.36
N VAL A 72 12.62 2.82 -2.55
CA VAL A 72 12.65 3.21 -1.13
C VAL A 72 13.90 3.99 -0.78
N ARG A 73 13.86 4.76 0.30
CA ARG A 73 15.05 5.35 0.91
C ARG A 73 14.84 5.53 2.41
N ARG A 74 15.94 5.58 3.16
CA ARG A 74 15.90 6.00 4.56
C ARG A 74 15.55 7.50 4.65
N PRO A 75 14.72 7.92 5.62
CA PRO A 75 14.37 9.34 5.80
C PRO A 75 15.57 10.26 6.06
N ASP A 76 16.59 9.76 6.77
CA ASP A 76 17.88 10.44 6.99
C ASP A 76 18.83 10.37 5.79
N ARG A 77 18.43 9.69 4.71
CA ARG A 77 19.20 9.43 3.49
C ARG A 77 20.51 8.67 3.72
N ARG A 78 20.65 7.97 4.85
CA ARG A 78 21.77 7.03 5.04
C ARG A 78 21.74 5.97 3.94
N ARG A 79 22.91 5.52 3.54
CA ARG A 79 23.10 4.49 2.51
C ARG A 79 23.82 3.30 3.11
N HIS A 80 23.50 2.10 2.65
CA HIS A 80 24.36 0.96 2.85
C HIS A 80 25.69 1.18 2.09
N GLN A 81 26.82 0.95 2.77
CA GLN A 81 28.15 1.14 2.18
C GLN A 81 28.46 0.07 1.14
N ASP A 82 27.91 -1.14 1.33
CA ASP A 82 28.25 -2.35 0.56
C ASP A 82 27.33 -2.59 -0.66
N GLY A 83 26.44 -1.64 -0.97
CA GLY A 83 25.54 -1.76 -2.11
C GLY A 83 24.15 -1.20 -1.86
N LEU A 84 23.19 -1.64 -2.66
CA LEU A 84 21.79 -1.23 -2.57
C LEU A 84 20.97 -2.27 -1.81
N ARG A 85 20.16 -1.84 -0.83
CA ARG A 85 19.23 -2.74 -0.14
C ARG A 85 18.05 -3.09 -1.05
N VAL A 86 17.70 -4.38 -1.08
CA VAL A 86 16.52 -4.89 -1.77
C VAL A 86 15.65 -5.66 -0.79
N PHE A 87 14.33 -5.51 -0.93
CA PHE A 87 13.37 -6.37 -0.27
C PHE A 87 12.43 -7.00 -1.28
N ALA A 88 12.13 -8.28 -1.08
CA ALA A 88 11.08 -9.00 -1.77
C ALA A 88 9.99 -9.36 -0.75
N ALA A 89 8.75 -8.93 -0.97
CA ALA A 89 7.66 -9.16 -0.05
C ALA A 89 6.48 -9.84 -0.75
N TRP A 90 5.91 -10.83 -0.09
CA TRP A 90 4.66 -11.46 -0.48
C TRP A 90 3.58 -11.19 0.57
N ALA A 91 2.67 -10.28 0.25
CA ALA A 91 1.56 -9.87 1.10
C ALA A 91 0.35 -10.80 0.99
N HIS A 92 0.56 -12.07 1.35
CA HIS A 92 -0.52 -13.03 1.43
C HIS A 92 -1.23 -12.92 2.78
N PRO A 93 -2.58 -12.80 2.83
CA PRO A 93 -3.33 -12.59 4.07
C PRO A 93 -3.11 -13.65 5.17
N ALA A 94 -2.71 -14.87 4.80
CA ALA A 94 -2.50 -15.97 5.76
C ALA A 94 -1.05 -16.44 5.88
N ARG A 95 -0.18 -16.10 4.92
CA ARG A 95 1.21 -16.58 4.86
C ARG A 95 2.12 -15.50 4.28
N PRO A 96 2.14 -14.32 4.89
CA PRO A 96 2.99 -13.24 4.42
C PRO A 96 4.46 -13.59 4.68
N TRP A 97 5.36 -13.10 3.84
CA TRP A 97 6.79 -13.24 4.06
C TRP A 97 7.57 -12.07 3.48
N LEU A 98 8.77 -11.85 4.03
CA LEU A 98 9.72 -10.84 3.63
C LEU A 98 11.09 -11.47 3.50
N GLU A 99 11.78 -11.15 2.41
CA GLU A 99 13.18 -11.48 2.20
C GLU A 99 13.95 -10.23 1.81
N SER A 100 15.25 -10.26 2.03
CA SER A 100 16.12 -9.12 1.77
C SER A 100 17.53 -9.55 1.37
N THR A 101 18.22 -8.64 0.68
CA THR A 101 19.64 -8.73 0.37
C THR A 101 20.24 -7.33 0.20
N VAL A 102 21.56 -7.25 0.13
CA VAL A 102 22.29 -6.08 -0.35
C VAL A 102 23.00 -6.47 -1.63
N LEU A 103 22.74 -5.75 -2.72
CA LEU A 103 23.38 -6.01 -4.02
C LEU A 103 24.49 -4.98 -4.24
N ALA A 104 25.73 -5.45 -4.38
CA ALA A 104 26.88 -4.60 -4.69
C ALA A 104 26.75 -3.97 -6.09
N ASP A 105 26.28 -4.74 -7.07
CA ASP A 105 26.01 -4.29 -8.43
C ASP A 105 24.49 -4.16 -8.67
N PRO A 106 23.97 -2.95 -8.96
CA PRO A 106 22.57 -2.76 -9.32
C PRO A 106 22.05 -3.59 -10.50
N HIS A 107 22.91 -3.99 -11.44
CA HIS A 107 22.46 -4.77 -12.60
C HIS A 107 21.93 -6.15 -12.22
N THR A 108 22.39 -6.73 -11.11
CA THR A 108 21.87 -8.02 -10.59
C THR A 108 20.40 -7.99 -10.18
N LEU A 109 19.77 -6.81 -10.09
CA LEU A 109 18.30 -6.69 -9.97
C LEU A 109 17.56 -7.38 -11.12
N LEU A 110 18.15 -7.42 -12.32
CA LEU A 110 17.54 -8.04 -13.50
C LEU A 110 17.64 -9.57 -13.49
N ASP A 111 18.52 -10.13 -12.65
CA ASP A 111 18.74 -11.57 -12.52
C ASP A 111 17.85 -12.21 -11.45
N LEU A 112 17.15 -11.39 -10.64
CA LEU A 112 16.19 -11.88 -9.65
C LEU A 112 15.05 -12.64 -10.31
N ASP A 113 14.65 -13.78 -9.74
CA ASP A 113 13.49 -14.55 -10.21
C ASP A 113 12.18 -13.86 -9.81
N LEU A 114 11.82 -12.82 -10.55
CA LEU A 114 10.58 -12.08 -10.33
C LEU A 114 9.34 -12.96 -10.60
N ALA A 115 9.46 -13.98 -11.44
CA ALA A 115 8.37 -14.92 -11.70
C ALA A 115 8.07 -15.78 -10.47
N ALA A 116 9.10 -16.23 -9.74
CA ALA A 116 8.94 -16.87 -8.43
C ALA A 116 8.27 -15.93 -7.43
N LEU A 117 8.76 -14.69 -7.30
CA LEU A 117 8.19 -13.68 -6.41
C LEU A 117 6.72 -13.39 -6.73
N GLY A 118 6.39 -13.21 -8.01
CA GLY A 118 5.02 -13.01 -8.50
C GLY A 118 4.07 -14.17 -8.20
N ALA A 119 4.61 -15.38 -8.09
CA ALA A 119 3.90 -16.59 -7.69
C ALA A 119 3.94 -16.85 -6.16
N GLY A 120 4.48 -15.93 -5.37
CA GLY A 120 4.57 -16.04 -3.92
C GLY A 120 5.63 -17.00 -3.40
N ARG A 121 6.62 -17.35 -4.24
CA ARG A 121 7.81 -18.13 -3.85
C ARG A 121 9.02 -17.22 -3.66
N SER A 122 9.98 -17.69 -2.87
CA SER A 122 11.27 -17.03 -2.70
C SER A 122 11.95 -16.79 -4.05
N PRO A 123 12.40 -15.55 -4.35
CA PRO A 123 13.34 -15.28 -5.44
C PRO A 123 14.80 -15.66 -5.10
N GLY A 124 15.05 -16.37 -4.00
CA GLY A 124 16.38 -16.80 -3.57
C GLY A 124 17.11 -15.78 -2.69
N LEU A 125 16.38 -14.88 -2.02
CA LEU A 125 16.95 -13.91 -1.08
C LEU A 125 16.97 -14.47 0.35
N THR A 126 17.54 -13.73 1.29
CA THR A 126 17.62 -14.18 2.70
C THR A 126 16.33 -13.81 3.43
N PRO A 127 15.69 -14.73 4.19
CA PRO A 127 14.56 -14.41 5.05
C PRO A 127 14.85 -13.20 5.96
N TYR A 128 13.91 -12.28 6.05
CA TYR A 128 14.02 -11.09 6.87
C TYR A 128 12.90 -11.08 7.92
N ASP A 129 13.28 -11.32 9.17
CA ASP A 129 12.37 -11.35 10.32
C ASP A 129 12.17 -9.93 10.87
N GLY A 130 11.37 -9.13 10.15
CA GLY A 130 11.06 -7.77 10.54
C GLY A 130 9.96 -7.14 9.69
N THR A 131 9.57 -5.93 10.09
CA THR A 131 8.51 -5.16 9.44
C THR A 131 9.09 -3.97 8.68
N LEU A 132 8.46 -3.62 7.55
CA LEU A 132 8.72 -2.37 6.85
C LEU A 132 7.54 -1.42 7.03
N LEU A 133 7.79 -0.24 7.57
CA LEU A 133 6.86 0.88 7.67
C LEU A 133 7.16 1.85 6.52
N CYS A 134 6.50 1.65 5.38
CA CYS A 134 6.77 2.39 4.16
C CYS A 134 5.80 3.57 3.99
N VAL A 135 6.30 4.80 4.06
CA VAL A 135 5.49 6.03 3.94
C VAL A 135 5.69 6.66 2.57
N CYS A 136 4.60 6.91 1.85
CA CYS A 136 4.68 7.54 0.53
C CYS A 136 5.13 9.00 0.66
N THR A 137 6.24 9.39 0.03
CA THR A 137 6.73 10.79 0.01
C THR A 137 6.94 11.31 -1.41
N HIS A 138 6.30 10.68 -2.40
CA HIS A 138 6.58 10.87 -3.81
C HIS A 138 6.00 12.16 -4.44
N GLY A 139 6.54 13.31 -4.04
CA GLY A 139 6.04 14.64 -4.40
C GLY A 139 5.98 14.98 -5.89
N ARG A 140 6.89 14.41 -6.71
CA ARG A 140 6.87 14.60 -8.17
C ARG A 140 5.72 13.89 -8.85
N HIS A 141 5.18 12.84 -8.22
CA HIS A 141 3.96 12.16 -8.67
C HIS A 141 2.71 12.85 -8.14
N ASP A 142 2.69 13.18 -6.84
CA ASP A 142 1.59 13.93 -6.24
C ASP A 142 2.09 14.78 -5.06
N ALA A 143 1.75 16.08 -5.08
CA ALA A 143 2.21 17.05 -4.07
C ALA A 143 1.75 16.67 -2.66
N CYS A 144 0.52 16.19 -2.49
CA CYS A 144 -0.03 15.82 -1.19
C CYS A 144 0.77 14.68 -0.55
N CYS A 145 1.26 13.72 -1.34
CA CYS A 145 2.10 12.63 -0.84
C CYS A 145 3.39 13.14 -0.19
N ALA A 146 4.06 14.13 -0.77
CA ALA A 146 5.23 14.74 -0.13
C ALA A 146 4.85 15.62 1.07
N GLU A 147 3.85 16.48 0.93
CA GLU A 147 3.44 17.44 1.96
C GLU A 147 2.97 16.76 3.25
N ARG A 148 2.14 15.71 3.13
CA ARG A 148 1.58 14.96 4.27
C ARG A 148 2.46 13.78 4.69
N GLY A 149 3.14 13.13 3.75
CA GLY A 149 3.92 11.92 4.03
C GLY A 149 5.26 12.19 4.71
N ARG A 150 5.97 13.28 4.40
CA ARG A 150 7.29 13.55 5.03
C ARG A 150 7.21 13.74 6.54
N PRO A 151 6.25 14.51 7.11
CA PRO A 151 6.09 14.58 8.57
C PRO A 151 5.82 13.21 9.22
N VAL A 152 5.02 12.36 8.57
CA VAL A 152 4.73 10.99 9.01
C VAL A 152 6.00 10.13 9.02
N ALA A 153 6.76 10.14 7.91
CA ALA A 153 8.02 9.40 7.80
C ALA A 153 9.04 9.88 8.85
N ALA A 154 9.15 11.19 9.08
CA ALA A 154 10.06 11.74 10.08
C ALA A 154 9.66 11.34 11.52
N ALA A 155 8.37 11.28 11.83
CA ALA A 155 7.89 10.84 13.14
C ALA A 155 8.19 9.36 13.38
N LEU A 156 7.87 8.50 12.40
CA LEU A 156 8.16 7.08 12.46
C LEU A 156 9.68 6.82 12.54
N ALA A 157 10.50 7.53 11.77
CA ALA A 157 11.95 7.34 11.77
C ALA A 157 12.61 7.62 13.13
N ARG A 158 12.04 8.52 13.95
CA ARG A 158 12.55 8.79 15.30
C ARG A 158 12.24 7.65 16.28
N ALA A 159 11.12 6.95 16.11
CA ALA A 159 10.68 5.89 17.02
C ALA A 159 11.05 4.48 16.51
N TYR A 160 11.11 4.30 15.20
CA TYR A 160 11.29 3.04 14.46
C TYR A 160 12.30 3.24 13.32
N PRO A 161 13.56 3.59 13.62
CA PRO A 161 14.55 4.01 12.61
C PRO A 161 14.90 2.91 11.61
N GLU A 162 14.82 1.63 11.99
CA GLU A 162 15.20 0.50 11.14
C GLU A 162 14.04 -0.05 10.30
N GLU A 163 12.82 0.11 10.76
CA GLU A 163 11.59 -0.29 10.07
C GLU A 163 11.12 0.78 9.09
N THR A 164 11.43 2.06 9.35
CA THR A 164 10.88 3.16 8.57
C THR A 164 11.61 3.38 7.24
N TRP A 165 10.80 3.47 6.19
CA TRP A 165 11.25 3.81 4.83
C TRP A 165 10.33 4.86 4.22
N GLU A 166 10.93 5.83 3.53
CA GLU A 166 10.17 6.56 2.51
C GLU A 166 10.02 5.66 1.29
N VAL A 167 8.85 5.68 0.64
CA VAL A 167 8.57 4.88 -0.56
C VAL A 167 8.00 5.73 -1.69
N SER A 168 8.32 5.32 -2.93
CA SER A 168 7.70 5.83 -4.15
C SER A 168 6.18 5.55 -4.17
N HIS A 169 5.46 6.12 -5.13
CA HIS A 169 4.00 6.09 -5.14
C HIS A 169 3.37 4.69 -4.97
N ILE A 170 2.62 4.52 -3.87
CA ILE A 170 1.94 3.27 -3.50
C ILE A 170 0.43 3.26 -3.80
N GLY A 171 -0.13 4.33 -4.38
CA GLY A 171 -1.57 4.45 -4.64
C GLY A 171 -2.35 5.17 -3.53
N GLY A 172 -3.40 5.88 -3.94
CA GLY A 172 -4.32 6.58 -3.03
C GLY A 172 -3.83 7.97 -2.62
N ASP A 173 -3.25 8.77 -3.52
CA ASP A 173 -2.70 10.10 -3.19
C ASP A 173 -3.71 11.02 -2.49
N ARG A 174 -5.00 10.89 -2.84
CA ARG A 174 -6.12 11.59 -2.19
C ARG A 174 -6.25 11.28 -0.69
N PHE A 175 -5.59 10.25 -0.21
CA PHE A 175 -5.52 9.86 1.20
C PHE A 175 -4.12 10.08 1.79
N ALA A 176 -3.35 11.05 1.28
CA ALA A 176 -1.98 11.33 1.69
C ALA A 176 -1.78 11.39 3.21
N GLY A 177 -0.55 11.08 3.64
CA GLY A 177 -0.34 10.32 4.88
C GLY A 177 -0.52 8.81 4.62
N ASN A 178 -0.20 8.36 3.39
CA ASN A 178 -0.33 6.97 2.99
C ASN A 178 0.86 6.16 3.49
N ALA A 179 0.58 5.04 4.14
CA ALA A 179 1.58 4.07 4.55
C ALA A 179 1.22 2.66 4.06
N LEU A 180 2.26 1.87 3.82
CA LEU A 180 2.20 0.44 3.53
C LEU A 180 3.04 -0.28 4.59
N VAL A 181 2.43 -1.23 5.29
CA VAL A 181 3.12 -2.10 6.24
C VAL A 181 3.34 -3.47 5.58
N LEU A 182 4.59 -3.90 5.48
CA LEU A 182 4.99 -5.20 4.94
C LEU A 182 5.64 -6.05 6.04
N PRO A 183 5.44 -7.37 6.00
CA PRO A 183 4.88 -8.15 4.89
C PRO A 183 3.34 -8.27 4.86
N ASP A 184 2.61 -7.77 5.86
CA ASP A 184 1.15 -7.94 5.95
C ASP A 184 0.33 -7.33 4.81
N GLY A 185 0.90 -6.38 4.06
CA GLY A 185 0.22 -5.68 2.96
C GLY A 185 -0.90 -4.77 3.45
N LEU A 186 -0.74 -4.18 4.63
CA LEU A 186 -1.72 -3.27 5.21
C LEU A 186 -1.48 -1.86 4.67
N TYR A 187 -2.52 -1.28 4.08
CA TYR A 187 -2.48 0.10 3.61
C TYR A 187 -3.23 1.00 4.58
N TYR A 188 -2.59 2.07 5.00
CA TYR A 188 -3.19 3.14 5.81
C TYR A 188 -3.21 4.44 5.01
N GLY A 189 -4.17 5.30 5.29
CA GLY A 189 -4.30 6.63 4.70
C GLY A 189 -4.66 7.67 5.74
N ARG A 190 -4.56 8.95 5.36
CA ARG A 190 -4.86 10.11 6.22
C ARG A 190 -4.04 10.13 7.52
N LEU A 191 -2.87 9.51 7.54
CA LEU A 191 -2.01 9.54 8.73
C LEU A 191 -1.41 10.93 8.95
N ASP A 192 -1.28 11.28 10.22
CA ASP A 192 -0.40 12.33 10.70
C ASP A 192 0.72 11.72 11.56
N ALA A 193 1.55 12.58 12.15
CA ALA A 193 2.68 12.13 12.98
C ALA A 193 2.24 11.31 14.21
N VAL A 194 1.08 11.61 14.79
CA VAL A 194 0.57 10.95 16.00
C VAL A 194 -0.11 9.64 15.63
N SER A 195 -1.03 9.65 14.66
CA SER A 195 -1.74 8.44 14.25
C SER A 195 -0.81 7.40 13.63
N ALA A 196 0.26 7.82 12.92
CA ALA A 196 1.27 6.90 12.43
C ALA A 196 2.02 6.15 13.55
N LEU A 197 2.34 6.82 14.66
CA LEU A 197 2.94 6.17 15.84
C LEU A 197 1.93 5.26 16.54
N GLY A 198 0.64 5.57 16.48
CA GLY A 198 -0.44 4.69 16.92
C GLY A 198 -0.49 3.40 16.09
N VAL A 199 -0.53 3.54 14.76
CA VAL A 199 -0.50 2.42 13.81
C VAL A 199 0.72 1.52 14.02
N ALA A 200 1.92 2.09 14.15
CA ALA A 200 3.14 1.31 14.34
C ALA A 200 3.13 0.52 15.66
N ARG A 201 2.68 1.14 16.76
CA ARG A 201 2.53 0.46 18.06
C ARG A 201 1.47 -0.63 18.02
N GLY A 202 0.30 -0.34 17.46
CA GLY A 202 -0.77 -1.32 17.29
C GLY A 202 -0.31 -2.51 16.46
N HIS A 203 0.35 -2.25 15.33
CA HIS A 203 0.89 -3.30 14.47
C HIS A 203 1.89 -4.21 15.20
N ALA A 204 2.81 -3.63 15.98
CA ALA A 204 3.75 -4.40 16.80
C ALA A 204 3.05 -5.25 17.88
N ALA A 205 1.87 -4.83 18.34
CA ALA A 205 1.02 -5.58 19.27
C ALA A 205 0.07 -6.57 18.56
N GLY A 206 0.14 -6.69 17.23
CA GLY A 206 -0.77 -7.56 16.46
C GLY A 206 -2.18 -6.96 16.26
N GLU A 207 -2.33 -5.64 16.39
CA GLU A 207 -3.60 -4.91 16.29
C GLU A 207 -3.63 -3.97 15.08
N LEU A 208 -4.85 -3.66 14.62
CA LEU A 208 -5.13 -2.78 13.49
C LEU A 208 -5.82 -1.50 13.95
N ASP A 209 -5.36 -0.36 13.46
CA ASP A 209 -6.09 0.91 13.51
C ASP A 209 -7.17 0.91 12.41
N LEU A 210 -8.44 0.73 12.79
CA LEU A 210 -9.56 0.64 11.84
C LEU A 210 -10.02 1.99 11.29
N ASP A 211 -9.54 3.10 11.84
CA ASP A 211 -9.93 4.45 11.41
C ASP A 211 -9.10 4.91 10.21
N HIS A 212 -7.84 4.50 10.15
CA HIS A 212 -6.91 4.84 9.08
C HIS A 212 -6.70 3.69 8.07
N LEU A 213 -7.12 2.47 8.41
CA LEU A 213 -6.97 1.32 7.52
C LEU A 213 -7.78 1.52 6.24
N ARG A 214 -7.11 1.36 5.10
CA ARG A 214 -7.73 1.34 3.77
C ARG A 214 -8.09 -0.08 3.33
N GLY A 215 -7.29 -1.06 3.77
CA GLY A 215 -7.48 -2.47 3.50
C GLY A 215 -6.18 -3.24 3.33
N ARG A 216 -6.32 -4.54 3.09
CA ARG A 216 -5.22 -5.45 2.76
C ARG A 216 -5.02 -5.56 1.26
N SER A 217 -3.79 -5.46 0.81
CA SER A 217 -3.46 -5.49 -0.62
C SER A 217 -3.69 -6.85 -1.28
N GLY A 218 -3.71 -7.92 -0.48
CA GLY A 218 -4.10 -9.25 -0.92
C GLY A 218 -5.60 -9.41 -1.23
N PHE A 219 -6.45 -8.48 -0.78
CA PHE A 219 -7.89 -8.53 -1.00
C PHE A 219 -8.32 -7.60 -2.13
N ALA A 220 -9.38 -8.01 -2.85
CA ALA A 220 -10.08 -7.11 -3.76
C ALA A 220 -10.75 -5.98 -2.96
N MET A 221 -10.94 -4.81 -3.57
CA MET A 221 -11.47 -3.62 -2.90
C MET A 221 -12.82 -3.85 -2.18
N PRO A 222 -13.84 -4.54 -2.74
CA PRO A 222 -15.06 -4.87 -2.01
C PRO A 222 -14.82 -5.80 -0.81
N VAL A 223 -13.85 -6.72 -0.92
CA VAL A 223 -13.47 -7.64 0.17
C VAL A 223 -12.78 -6.89 1.31
N GLN A 224 -11.94 -5.89 0.99
CA GLN A 224 -11.35 -5.00 1.98
C GLN A 224 -12.45 -4.21 2.73
N ALA A 225 -13.42 -3.62 2.01
CA ALA A 225 -14.54 -2.91 2.63
C ALA A 225 -15.37 -3.83 3.54
N ALA A 226 -15.65 -5.05 3.08
CA ALA A 226 -16.33 -6.08 3.86
C ALA A 226 -15.58 -6.45 5.15
N GLU A 227 -14.26 -6.66 5.06
CA GLU A 227 -13.42 -6.97 6.22
C GLU A 227 -13.48 -5.85 7.27
N LEU A 228 -13.31 -4.60 6.83
CA LEU A 228 -13.29 -3.44 7.74
C LEU A 228 -14.65 -3.25 8.42
N ALA A 229 -15.76 -3.40 7.69
CA ALA A 229 -17.09 -3.28 8.26
C ALA A 229 -17.39 -4.39 9.28
N LEU A 230 -17.01 -5.64 8.97
CA LEU A 230 -17.15 -6.75 9.93
C LEU A 230 -16.31 -6.51 11.19
N ARG A 231 -15.05 -6.09 11.04
CA ARG A 231 -14.17 -5.76 12.17
C ARG A 231 -14.77 -4.68 13.06
N ARG A 232 -15.33 -3.61 12.47
CA ARG A 232 -16.01 -2.55 13.22
C ARG A 232 -17.24 -3.05 13.96
N GLN A 233 -18.08 -3.87 13.33
CA GLN A 233 -19.26 -4.45 13.97
C GLN A 233 -18.89 -5.33 15.18
N LEU A 234 -17.77 -6.06 15.10
CA LEU A 234 -17.32 -6.96 16.16
C LEU A 234 -16.34 -6.32 17.14
N ALA A 235 -15.95 -5.05 16.93
CA ALA A 235 -14.83 -4.40 17.62
C ALA A 235 -13.53 -5.25 17.59
N GLU A 236 -13.27 -5.94 16.47
CA GLU A 236 -12.15 -6.88 16.33
C GLU A 236 -10.95 -6.22 15.66
N THR A 237 -9.95 -5.86 16.47
CA THR A 237 -8.73 -5.18 16.01
C THR A 237 -7.57 -6.13 15.73
N ARG A 238 -7.60 -7.40 16.16
CA ARG A 238 -6.46 -8.31 15.97
C ARG A 238 -6.22 -8.61 14.50
N ASN A 239 -4.97 -8.50 14.07
CA ASN A 239 -4.55 -8.61 12.67
C ASN A 239 -5.00 -9.96 12.05
N ASP A 240 -4.82 -11.06 12.77
CA ASP A 240 -5.05 -12.43 12.30
C ASP A 240 -6.48 -12.97 12.55
N ALA A 241 -7.34 -12.22 13.24
CA ALA A 241 -8.63 -12.74 13.71
C ALA A 241 -9.71 -12.91 12.62
N VAL A 242 -9.63 -12.18 11.51
CA VAL A 242 -10.62 -12.22 10.43
C VAL A 242 -10.01 -12.87 9.20
N ARG A 243 -10.44 -14.09 8.88
CA ARG A 243 -9.91 -14.88 7.76
C ARG A 243 -10.94 -15.01 6.65
N LEU A 244 -10.56 -14.64 5.42
CA LEU A 244 -11.39 -14.87 4.25
C LEU A 244 -11.60 -16.38 4.01
N VAL A 245 -12.86 -16.80 3.93
CA VAL A 245 -13.27 -18.19 3.61
C VAL A 245 -13.65 -18.29 2.14
N SER A 246 -14.55 -17.43 1.67
CA SER A 246 -14.99 -17.42 0.29
C SER A 246 -15.43 -16.04 -0.17
N ARG A 247 -15.52 -15.87 -1.49
CA ARG A 247 -16.10 -14.69 -2.13
C ARG A 247 -16.90 -15.14 -3.35
N ALA A 248 -18.04 -14.52 -3.57
CA ALA A 248 -18.84 -14.63 -4.78
C ALA A 248 -19.11 -13.21 -5.33
N VAL A 249 -19.11 -13.07 -6.65
CA VAL A 249 -19.37 -11.80 -7.33
C VAL A 249 -20.50 -12.02 -8.32
N ASP A 250 -21.51 -11.18 -8.27
CA ASP A 250 -22.62 -11.12 -9.21
C ASP A 250 -22.89 -9.65 -9.55
N GLY A 251 -22.54 -9.25 -10.77
CA GLY A 251 -22.61 -7.85 -11.18
C GLY A 251 -21.80 -6.90 -10.28
N ASP A 252 -22.49 -5.94 -9.68
CA ASP A 252 -21.97 -4.96 -8.72
C ASP A 252 -21.98 -5.46 -7.27
N VAL A 253 -22.53 -6.66 -7.02
CA VAL A 253 -22.65 -7.25 -5.69
C VAL A 253 -21.51 -8.22 -5.44
N THR A 254 -20.84 -8.06 -4.30
CA THR A 254 -19.86 -9.02 -3.78
C THR A 254 -20.34 -9.56 -2.44
N VAL A 255 -20.51 -10.88 -2.35
CA VAL A 255 -20.79 -11.58 -1.09
C VAL A 255 -19.51 -12.23 -0.59
N VAL A 256 -19.13 -11.90 0.64
CA VAL A 256 -17.87 -12.34 1.25
C VAL A 256 -18.16 -13.11 2.52
N VAL A 257 -17.47 -14.24 2.71
CA VAL A 257 -17.57 -15.03 3.93
C VAL A 257 -16.25 -14.96 4.67
N PHE A 258 -16.29 -14.55 5.94
CA PHE A 258 -15.15 -14.53 6.83
C PHE A 258 -15.35 -15.49 8.00
N ALA A 259 -14.29 -16.16 8.41
CA ALA A 259 -14.23 -16.87 9.68
C ALA A 259 -13.67 -15.93 10.75
N VAL A 260 -14.35 -15.84 11.89
CA VAL A 260 -13.91 -15.13 13.08
C VAL A 260 -14.13 -16.05 14.28
N ALA A 261 -13.03 -16.48 14.90
CA ALA A 261 -13.05 -17.56 15.90
C ALA A 261 -13.81 -18.80 15.37
N ALA A 262 -14.87 -19.24 16.06
CA ALA A 262 -15.68 -20.40 15.70
C ALA A 262 -16.91 -20.08 14.84
N ALA A 263 -17.08 -18.84 14.38
CA ALA A 263 -18.23 -18.41 13.61
C ALA A 263 -17.84 -17.98 12.18
N GLU A 264 -18.74 -18.24 11.23
CA GLU A 264 -18.67 -17.63 9.91
C GLU A 264 -19.62 -16.44 9.81
N TRP A 265 -19.18 -15.41 9.09
CA TRP A 265 -19.91 -14.17 8.87
C TRP A 265 -19.98 -13.91 7.38
N GLU A 266 -21.18 -13.69 6.88
CA GLU A 266 -21.41 -13.25 5.52
C GLU A 266 -21.60 -11.73 5.49
N VAL A 267 -20.91 -11.09 4.56
CA VAL A 267 -20.96 -9.64 4.34
C VAL A 267 -21.28 -9.39 2.87
N THR A 268 -22.31 -8.59 2.61
CA THR A 268 -22.72 -8.21 1.26
C THR A 268 -22.28 -6.78 0.98
N VAL A 269 -21.62 -6.57 -0.17
CA VAL A 269 -21.09 -5.27 -0.60
C VAL A 269 -21.61 -4.93 -1.99
N HIS A 270 -22.20 -3.75 -2.15
CA HIS A 270 -22.54 -3.17 -3.45
C HIS A 270 -21.45 -2.20 -3.86
N THR A 271 -20.98 -2.33 -5.10
CA THR A 271 -19.93 -1.47 -5.66
C THR A 271 -20.50 -0.56 -6.74
N THR A 272 -20.56 0.73 -6.44
CA THR A 272 -21.04 1.75 -7.38
C THR A 272 -19.93 2.74 -7.72
N LEU A 273 -20.08 3.41 -8.86
CA LEU A 273 -19.29 4.59 -9.21
C LEU A 273 -20.16 5.80 -8.91
N GLY A 274 -19.61 6.79 -8.20
CA GLY A 274 -20.31 8.04 -7.93
C GLY A 274 -20.65 8.78 -9.22
N ASP A 275 -21.79 9.47 -9.21
CA ASP A 275 -22.31 10.18 -10.38
C ASP A 275 -21.45 11.39 -10.76
N ASP A 276 -20.80 12.01 -9.77
CA ASP A 276 -19.92 13.16 -9.96
C ASP A 276 -18.52 12.75 -10.42
N LEU A 277 -18.05 13.38 -11.49
CA LEU A 277 -16.66 13.29 -11.93
C LEU A 277 -15.84 14.35 -11.20
N VAL A 278 -14.84 13.90 -10.44
CA VAL A 278 -13.98 14.80 -9.66
C VAL A 278 -12.49 14.59 -9.94
N GLN A 279 -11.70 15.61 -9.64
CA GLN A 279 -10.25 15.52 -9.68
C GLN A 279 -9.73 14.73 -8.48
N LEU A 280 -9.42 13.44 -8.69
CA LEU A 280 -9.00 12.55 -7.60
C LEU A 280 -7.55 12.74 -7.15
N THR A 281 -6.64 13.22 -8.01
CA THR A 281 -5.22 13.42 -7.65
C THR A 281 -4.74 14.80 -8.07
N CYS A 282 -3.65 15.30 -7.47
CA CYS A 282 -3.13 16.63 -7.77
C CYS A 282 -2.75 16.77 -9.25
N GLN A 283 -2.27 15.67 -9.87
CA GLN A 283 -1.86 15.63 -11.27
C GLN A 283 -2.88 14.94 -12.19
N ALA A 284 -4.11 14.70 -11.73
CA ALA A 284 -5.13 14.04 -12.55
C ALA A 284 -5.40 14.85 -13.82
N ILE A 285 -5.21 14.21 -14.98
CA ILE A 285 -5.44 14.80 -16.31
C ILE A 285 -6.93 14.80 -16.70
N ARG A 286 -7.75 14.01 -16.01
CA ARG A 286 -9.19 13.88 -16.19
C ARG A 286 -9.87 13.71 -14.85
N ASP A 287 -11.13 14.10 -14.79
CA ASP A 287 -12.00 13.80 -13.66
C ASP A 287 -12.44 12.34 -13.73
N ASN A 288 -12.59 11.69 -12.58
CA ASN A 288 -13.00 10.30 -12.48
C ASN A 288 -14.08 10.19 -11.39
N PRO A 289 -15.00 9.22 -11.52
CA PRO A 289 -15.97 8.97 -10.46
C PRO A 289 -15.26 8.41 -9.23
N VAL A 290 -15.81 8.68 -8.05
CA VAL A 290 -15.35 8.05 -6.80
C VAL A 290 -15.97 6.65 -6.72
N PRO A 291 -15.20 5.57 -6.60
CA PRO A 291 -15.78 4.26 -6.32
C PRO A 291 -16.29 4.21 -4.87
N HIS A 292 -17.46 3.62 -4.69
CA HIS A 292 -18.09 3.36 -3.39
C HIS A 292 -18.26 1.85 -3.20
N HIS A 293 -17.97 1.39 -1.99
CA HIS A 293 -18.17 0.00 -1.57
C HIS A 293 -19.10 0.02 -0.36
N GLU A 294 -20.40 -0.02 -0.62
CA GLU A 294 -21.43 0.05 0.42
C GLU A 294 -21.71 -1.34 0.97
N VAL A 295 -21.60 -1.50 2.29
CA VAL A 295 -21.92 -2.75 2.96
C VAL A 295 -23.41 -2.76 3.30
N THR A 296 -24.18 -3.61 2.61
CA THR A 296 -25.64 -3.65 2.72
C THR A 296 -26.14 -4.73 3.68
N GLY A 297 -25.26 -5.63 4.13
CA GLY A 297 -25.61 -6.64 5.11
C GLY A 297 -24.40 -7.30 5.76
N ILE A 298 -24.51 -7.58 7.05
CA ILE A 298 -23.56 -8.40 7.83
C ILE A 298 -24.38 -9.36 8.66
N ARG A 299 -24.20 -10.67 8.44
CA ARG A 299 -24.94 -11.72 9.16
C ARG A 299 -24.03 -12.84 9.60
N ARG A 300 -24.27 -13.34 10.81
CA ARG A 300 -23.66 -14.58 11.28
C ARG A 300 -24.33 -15.77 10.59
N ARG A 301 -23.53 -16.71 10.11
CA ARG A 301 -23.99 -18.00 9.57
C ARG A 301 -24.12 -19.04 10.67
#